data_AF-A0A2P6Q4W0-F1
#
_entry.id   AF-A0A2P6Q4W0-F1
#
_cell.length_a   1.000
_cell.length_b   1.000
_cell.length_c   1.000
_cell.angle_alpha   90.00
_cell.angle_beta   90.00
_cell.angle_gamma   90.00
#
_symmetry.space_group_name_H-M   'P 1'
#
loop_
_entity.id
_entity.type
_entity.pdbx_description
1 polymer ?
#
loop_
_entity_poly.entity_id
_entity_poly.type
_entity_poly.pdbx_seq_one_letter_code
_entity_poly.pdbx_strand_id
1 'polypeptide(L)'
;MAEPAEPHQGKKNSSLFQDEPIGDKMDFTCDPGTKRQAKVLDSIFDTGSKGLIGTTIIAVVGKKGTFIASDGKTSCNNENTKGLVLSWDYPKIVSITEYIMATISGGVIESERMIETVTKEVEQLSSKVDMKVVRKRFQKYMDIWKKKKKDENRNEELFPGLVLVYGYRKGKAYIYSVAADEYLESDTGVFGSGTGYKKAKEYIEEKLKNHNGEPTTNDYIEWLNTAVAVAALRDPLSGGYVNLAIVWKSKKKMKKMKKRGGHITRGDHVLQILGRDFDKLERYMEKVFMVVTYGMSYSLFNELQFKKAIPDNMEGVETAHLLAVGECSAENPDTIITRVVVFDSADARSSSQFQPGDEVLVFSDDNYDCELFMPTSDRIANLCNFLPSVE
;
A
#
# COMPACT_ATOMS: atom_id res chain seq x y z
N MET A 1 -50.74 42.96 57.10
CA MET A 1 -51.34 42.10 56.07
C MET A 1 -50.26 41.16 55.56
N ALA A 2 -50.51 39.86 55.74
CA ALA A 2 -49.90 38.66 55.14
C ALA A 2 -48.38 38.40 55.27
N GLU A 3 -48.04 37.60 56.29
CA GLU A 3 -47.16 36.40 56.21
C GLU A 3 -47.95 35.19 55.60
N PRO A 4 -47.44 33.94 55.49
CA PRO A 4 -46.11 33.41 55.09
C PRO A 4 -46.25 32.20 54.10
N ALA A 5 -45.15 31.52 53.72
CA ALA A 5 -45.02 30.04 53.67
C ALA A 5 -43.67 29.56 53.10
N GLU A 6 -43.00 28.66 53.83
CA GLU A 6 -41.91 27.77 53.40
C GLU A 6 -42.46 26.44 52.78
N PRO A 7 -41.76 25.27 52.74
CA PRO A 7 -41.36 24.59 51.50
C PRO A 7 -41.85 23.11 51.39
N HIS A 8 -41.50 22.41 50.31
CA HIS A 8 -41.51 20.92 50.26
C HIS A 8 -40.25 20.43 49.51
N GLN A 9 -39.28 19.78 50.19
CA GLN A 9 -39.12 18.32 50.41
C GLN A 9 -38.96 17.50 49.10
N GLY A 10 -38.03 16.57 48.88
CA GLY A 10 -36.90 15.91 49.57
C GLY A 10 -36.12 15.17 48.46
N LYS A 11 -34.99 14.46 48.62
CA LYS A 11 -34.54 13.49 49.62
C LYS A 11 -33.02 13.28 49.47
N LYS A 12 -32.43 12.77 50.55
CA LYS A 12 -31.04 12.31 50.76
C LYS A 12 -30.60 11.17 49.84
N ASN A 13 -29.29 11.08 49.57
CA ASN A 13 -28.38 9.93 49.78
C ASN A 13 -26.98 10.38 49.32
N SER A 14 -26.02 10.65 50.20
CA SER A 14 -25.10 9.68 50.85
C SER A 14 -24.48 8.67 49.90
N SER A 15 -23.15 8.72 49.81
CA SER A 15 -22.23 7.61 50.05
C SER A 15 -21.26 7.31 48.91
N LEU A 16 -19.98 7.28 49.31
CA LEU A 16 -18.93 6.37 48.81
C LEU A 16 -18.46 6.59 47.36
N PHE A 17 -17.47 7.47 47.25
CA PHE A 17 -16.37 7.25 46.31
C PHE A 17 -15.56 6.04 46.79
N GLN A 18 -15.68 4.91 46.10
CA GLN A 18 -14.65 3.90 45.95
C GLN A 18 -15.01 2.94 44.80
N ASP A 19 -14.08 2.89 43.84
CA ASP A 19 -13.69 1.78 42.96
C ASP A 19 -14.75 0.96 42.19
N GLU A 20 -14.84 1.22 40.88
CA GLU A 20 -14.94 0.16 39.89
C GLU A 20 -14.03 0.46 38.67
N PRO A 21 -13.11 -0.45 38.28
CA PRO A 21 -12.40 -0.33 37.03
C PRO A 21 -13.32 -0.78 35.89
N ILE A 22 -13.70 0.15 35.00
CA ILE A 22 -14.32 -0.21 33.72
C ILE A 22 -13.21 -0.77 32.82
N GLY A 23 -12.93 -2.06 33.01
CA GLY A 23 -12.11 -2.87 32.12
C GLY A 23 -12.99 -3.60 31.13
N ASP A 24 -13.51 -2.92 30.11
CA ASP A 24 -13.92 -3.58 28.87
C ASP A 24 -12.70 -3.61 27.95
N LYS A 25 -11.87 -4.64 28.14
CA LYS A 25 -10.93 -5.08 27.10
C LYS A 25 -11.80 -5.52 25.92
N MET A 26 -11.63 -4.87 24.76
CA MET A 26 -12.16 -5.37 23.49
C MET A 26 -11.59 -6.78 23.26
N ASP A 27 -12.38 -7.78 23.61
CA ASP A 27 -12.04 -9.18 23.36
C ASP A 27 -12.33 -9.48 21.89
N PHE A 28 -11.28 -9.60 21.09
CA PHE A 28 -11.33 -10.10 19.71
C PHE A 28 -11.56 -11.62 19.73
N THR A 29 -12.66 -12.08 20.32
CA THR A 29 -13.04 -13.50 20.22
C THR A 29 -13.64 -13.76 18.85
N CYS A 30 -12.89 -14.50 18.03
CA CYS A 30 -13.22 -14.94 16.67
C CYS A 30 -14.55 -15.70 16.61
N ASP A 31 -15.57 -15.05 16.07
CA ASP A 31 -16.82 -15.65 15.59
C ASP A 31 -16.51 -16.68 14.46
N PRO A 32 -17.18 -17.85 14.39
CA PRO A 32 -17.01 -18.80 13.30
C PRO A 32 -17.19 -18.20 11.88
N GLY A 33 -17.98 -17.13 11.74
CA GLY A 33 -18.05 -16.34 10.50
C GLY A 33 -16.73 -15.66 10.15
N THR A 34 -15.97 -15.21 11.15
CA THR A 34 -14.66 -14.55 11.01
C THR A 34 -13.57 -15.53 10.58
N LYS A 35 -13.63 -16.81 10.98
CA LYS A 35 -12.65 -17.83 10.54
C LYS A 35 -12.78 -18.16 9.04
N ARG A 36 -14.00 -18.21 8.50
CA ARG A 36 -14.23 -18.40 7.06
C ARG A 36 -13.80 -17.16 6.28
N GLN A 37 -14.08 -15.97 6.80
CA GLN A 37 -13.59 -14.72 6.22
C GLN A 37 -12.06 -14.62 6.28
N ALA A 38 -11.40 -14.96 7.40
CA ALA A 38 -9.95 -14.98 7.52
C ALA A 38 -9.29 -15.94 6.52
N LYS A 39 -9.85 -17.14 6.32
CA LYS A 39 -9.31 -18.11 5.34
C LYS A 39 -9.47 -17.64 3.89
N VAL A 40 -10.56 -16.95 3.58
CA VAL A 40 -10.78 -16.24 2.30
C VAL A 40 -9.82 -15.04 2.16
N LEU A 41 -9.54 -14.34 3.26
CA LEU A 41 -8.61 -13.21 3.35
C LEU A 41 -7.12 -13.61 3.33
N ASP A 42 -6.79 -14.87 3.55
CA ASP A 42 -5.41 -15.36 3.38
C ASP A 42 -5.21 -15.95 1.98
N SER A 43 -6.23 -16.61 1.41
CA SER A 43 -6.17 -17.23 0.08
C SER A 43 -6.22 -16.23 -1.08
N ILE A 44 -6.94 -15.11 -0.91
CA ILE A 44 -7.07 -14.04 -1.92
C ILE A 44 -5.77 -13.21 -2.03
N PHE A 45 -5.01 -13.08 -0.94
CA PHE A 45 -4.06 -11.98 -0.77
C PHE A 45 -2.58 -12.41 -0.68
N ASP A 46 -2.29 -13.72 -0.59
CA ASP A 46 -0.93 -14.24 -0.80
C ASP A 46 -0.64 -14.41 -2.30
N THR A 47 -0.14 -13.35 -2.93
CA THR A 47 0.23 -13.34 -4.35
C THR A 47 1.65 -13.83 -4.60
N GLY A 48 2.53 -13.79 -3.59
CA GLY A 48 3.93 -14.21 -3.69
C GLY A 48 4.08 -15.70 -3.96
N SER A 49 3.26 -16.53 -3.32
CA SER A 49 3.21 -17.98 -3.54
C SER A 49 2.65 -18.40 -4.91
N LYS A 50 2.05 -17.46 -5.66
CA LYS A 50 1.40 -17.71 -6.97
C LYS A 50 2.19 -17.18 -8.16
N GLY A 51 3.43 -16.73 -7.96
CA GLY A 51 4.30 -16.25 -9.05
C GLY A 51 3.84 -14.95 -9.71
N LEU A 52 2.97 -14.18 -9.05
CA LEU A 52 2.46 -12.90 -9.57
C LEU A 52 3.48 -11.78 -9.32
N ILE A 53 3.54 -10.82 -10.25
CA ILE A 53 4.40 -9.63 -10.15
C ILE A 53 4.00 -8.82 -8.90
N GLY A 54 5.00 -8.52 -8.06
CA GLY A 54 4.81 -7.87 -6.77
C GLY A 54 4.40 -6.40 -6.84
N THR A 55 3.75 -5.95 -5.78
CA THR A 55 3.15 -4.62 -5.60
C THR A 55 2.74 -4.50 -4.14
N THR A 56 2.38 -3.30 -3.69
CA THR A 56 1.63 -3.07 -2.46
C THR A 56 0.32 -2.38 -2.78
N ILE A 57 -0.79 -3.05 -2.51
CA ILE A 57 -2.12 -2.45 -2.41
C ILE A 57 -2.63 -2.70 -1.00
N ILE A 58 -3.15 -1.66 -0.37
CA ILE A 58 -3.68 -1.71 0.99
C ILE A 58 -4.95 -0.87 1.06
N ALA A 59 -5.94 -1.32 1.79
CA ALA A 59 -7.24 -0.69 1.93
C ALA A 59 -7.77 -0.84 3.35
N VAL A 60 -8.38 0.23 3.87
CA VAL A 60 -9.00 0.24 5.20
C VAL A 60 -10.47 0.62 5.06
N VAL A 61 -11.36 -0.23 5.56
CA VAL A 61 -12.78 0.08 5.68
C VAL A 61 -12.99 0.86 6.98
N GLY A 62 -13.29 2.14 6.84
CA GLY A 62 -13.65 3.02 7.93
C GLY A 62 -15.14 3.41 7.90
N LYS A 63 -15.59 4.11 8.94
CA LYS A 63 -17.01 4.53 9.07
C LYS A 63 -17.51 5.37 7.89
N LYS A 64 -16.63 6.18 7.29
CA LYS A 64 -16.97 7.13 6.21
C LYS A 64 -16.86 6.52 4.81
N GLY A 65 -16.04 5.49 4.63
CA GLY A 65 -15.65 5.01 3.31
C GLY A 65 -14.57 3.93 3.40
N THR A 66 -14.26 3.34 2.25
CA THR A 66 -13.09 2.49 2.05
C THR A 66 -11.98 3.36 1.49
N PHE A 67 -10.87 3.43 2.21
CA PHE A 67 -9.67 4.14 1.81
C PHE A 67 -8.71 3.13 1.21
N ILE A 68 -8.09 3.45 0.08
CA ILE A 68 -7.24 2.55 -0.69
C ILE A 68 -5.95 3.29 -0.98
N ALA A 69 -4.82 2.60 -0.86
CA ALA A 69 -3.53 3.06 -1.36
C ALA A 69 -2.86 1.97 -2.19
N SER A 70 -2.07 2.39 -3.15
CA SER A 70 -1.18 1.51 -3.91
C SER A 70 0.15 2.18 -4.18
N ASP A 71 1.21 1.40 -4.25
CA ASP A 71 2.49 1.86 -4.77
C ASP A 71 2.43 2.06 -6.31
N GLY A 72 3.33 2.86 -6.88
CA GLY A 72 3.37 3.21 -8.30
C GLY A 72 4.37 2.40 -9.11
N LYS A 73 5.29 1.69 -8.45
CA LYS A 73 6.36 0.94 -9.10
C LYS A 73 5.82 -0.25 -9.89
N THR A 74 6.24 -0.40 -11.14
CA THR A 74 6.04 -1.62 -11.92
C THR A 74 7.38 -2.17 -12.36
N SER A 75 7.48 -3.50 -12.48
CA SER A 75 8.72 -4.16 -12.84
C SER A 75 8.51 -5.31 -13.81
N CYS A 76 9.50 -5.54 -14.65
CA CYS A 76 9.59 -6.71 -15.51
C CYS A 76 9.94 -7.96 -14.68
N ASN A 77 9.33 -9.09 -15.03
CA ASN A 77 9.60 -10.38 -14.38
C ASN A 77 9.91 -11.50 -15.39
N ASN A 78 10.32 -11.16 -16.61
CA ASN A 78 10.81 -12.16 -17.57
C ASN A 78 12.21 -12.63 -17.15
N GLU A 79 12.60 -13.85 -17.53
CA GLU A 79 13.90 -14.45 -17.16
C GLU A 79 15.09 -13.52 -17.42
N ASN A 80 15.06 -12.79 -18.54
CA ASN A 80 16.12 -11.89 -18.97
C ASN A 80 15.97 -10.43 -18.51
N THR A 81 14.90 -10.07 -17.80
CA THR A 81 14.64 -8.67 -17.36
C THR A 81 14.13 -8.56 -15.93
N LYS A 82 14.26 -9.64 -15.15
CA LYS A 82 13.71 -9.75 -13.80
C LYS A 82 14.23 -8.64 -12.89
N GLY A 83 13.31 -7.84 -12.37
CA GLY A 83 13.60 -6.77 -11.43
C GLY A 83 13.96 -5.42 -12.06
N LEU A 84 13.91 -5.30 -13.39
CA LEU A 84 13.99 -3.99 -14.07
C LEU A 84 12.68 -3.22 -13.81
N VAL A 85 12.80 -1.99 -13.31
CA VAL A 85 11.67 -1.10 -13.11
C VAL A 85 11.25 -0.48 -14.44
N LEU A 86 9.95 -0.52 -14.73
CA LEU A 86 9.35 0.00 -15.94
C LEU A 86 8.72 1.38 -15.73
N SER A 87 8.13 1.61 -14.56
CA SER A 87 7.54 2.87 -14.17
C SER A 87 7.59 3.03 -12.67
N TRP A 88 7.68 4.28 -12.22
CA TRP A 88 7.61 4.68 -10.81
C TRP A 88 6.24 5.23 -10.41
N ASP A 89 5.35 5.45 -11.37
CA ASP A 89 4.12 6.21 -11.19
C ASP A 89 2.96 5.60 -11.98
N TYR A 90 2.90 4.28 -11.99
CA TYR A 90 1.87 3.58 -12.71
C TYR A 90 0.55 3.58 -11.88
N PRO A 91 -0.58 4.02 -12.46
CA PRO A 91 -1.85 4.18 -11.73
C PRO A 91 -2.54 2.83 -11.49
N LYS A 92 -2.22 2.17 -10.37
CA LYS A 92 -2.80 0.86 -10.02
C LYS A 92 -4.23 0.92 -9.47
N ILE A 93 -4.80 2.10 -9.27
CA ILE A 93 -6.20 2.27 -8.85
C ILE A 93 -6.98 2.89 -10.00
N VAL A 94 -8.06 2.23 -10.41
CA VAL A 94 -8.86 2.62 -11.57
C VAL A 94 -10.34 2.72 -11.18
N SER A 95 -11.03 3.74 -11.70
CA SER A 95 -12.47 3.90 -11.49
C SER A 95 -13.26 3.09 -12.52
N ILE A 96 -14.16 2.22 -12.08
CA ILE A 96 -15.14 1.54 -12.95
C ILE A 96 -16.40 2.40 -13.08
N THR A 97 -16.84 2.96 -11.96
CA THR A 97 -17.94 3.95 -11.91
C THR A 97 -17.60 4.98 -10.85
N GLU A 98 -18.41 6.03 -10.73
CA GLU A 98 -18.28 7.00 -9.63
C GLU A 98 -18.22 6.34 -8.22
N TYR A 99 -18.80 5.15 -8.02
CA TYR A 99 -18.91 4.53 -6.69
C TYR A 99 -18.19 3.19 -6.59
N ILE A 100 -17.48 2.77 -7.65
CA ILE A 100 -16.85 1.46 -7.73
C ILE A 100 -15.47 1.63 -8.33
N MET A 101 -14.46 1.18 -7.60
CA MET A 101 -13.06 1.23 -8.00
C MET A 101 -12.50 -0.18 -8.10
N ALA A 102 -11.47 -0.35 -8.92
CA ALA A 102 -10.70 -1.57 -9.01
C ALA A 102 -9.21 -1.27 -8.82
N THR A 103 -8.47 -2.28 -8.38
CA THR A 103 -7.01 -2.21 -8.27
C THR A 103 -6.33 -3.25 -9.15
N ILE A 104 -5.17 -2.90 -9.68
CA ILE A 104 -4.36 -3.72 -10.56
C ILE A 104 -3.19 -4.32 -9.76
N SER A 105 -3.15 -5.65 -9.66
CA SER A 105 -2.01 -6.40 -9.11
C SER A 105 -1.63 -7.57 -10.03
N GLY A 106 -0.39 -8.02 -9.97
CA GLY A 106 0.12 -9.06 -10.87
C GLY A 106 0.33 -8.54 -12.30
N GLY A 107 -0.07 -9.32 -13.30
CA GLY A 107 0.02 -8.98 -14.71
C GLY A 107 -0.77 -7.73 -15.06
N VAL A 108 -0.05 -6.61 -15.24
CA VAL A 108 -0.60 -5.28 -15.49
C VAL A 108 -1.50 -5.26 -16.73
N ILE A 109 -0.98 -5.70 -17.87
CA ILE A 109 -1.67 -5.64 -19.17
C ILE A 109 -3.02 -6.38 -19.15
N GLU A 110 -3.04 -7.60 -18.61
CA GLU A 110 -4.28 -8.40 -18.56
C GLU A 110 -5.28 -7.85 -17.53
N SER A 111 -4.80 -7.29 -16.42
CA SER A 111 -5.65 -6.65 -15.41
C SER A 111 -6.29 -5.37 -15.95
N GLU A 112 -5.51 -4.52 -16.63
CA GLU A 112 -6.01 -3.32 -17.33
C GLU A 112 -7.08 -3.69 -18.35
N ARG A 113 -6.74 -4.61 -19.26
CA ARG A 113 -7.66 -5.05 -20.33
C ARG A 113 -8.99 -5.55 -19.77
N MET A 114 -8.94 -6.31 -18.67
CA MET A 114 -10.13 -6.79 -17.98
C MET A 114 -10.95 -5.63 -17.41
N ILE A 115 -10.33 -4.72 -16.66
CA ILE A 115 -10.99 -3.58 -16.04
C ILE A 115 -11.61 -2.68 -17.11
N GLU A 116 -10.88 -2.36 -18.18
CA GLU A 116 -11.37 -1.54 -19.29
C GLU A 116 -12.58 -2.17 -19.98
N THR A 117 -12.52 -3.47 -20.27
CA THR A 117 -13.61 -4.21 -20.92
C THR A 117 -14.86 -4.16 -20.05
N VAL A 118 -14.73 -4.45 -18.75
CA VAL A 118 -15.84 -4.40 -17.79
C VAL A 118 -16.37 -2.98 -17.64
N THR A 119 -15.51 -1.97 -17.57
CA THR A 119 -15.91 -0.56 -17.45
C THR A 119 -16.76 -0.13 -18.63
N LYS A 120 -16.31 -0.41 -19.87
CA LYS A 120 -17.09 -0.12 -21.09
C LYS A 120 -18.44 -0.83 -21.11
N GLU A 121 -18.51 -2.11 -20.71
CA GLU A 121 -19.78 -2.84 -20.62
C GLU A 121 -20.72 -2.26 -19.55
N VAL A 122 -20.17 -1.76 -18.44
CA VAL A 122 -20.93 -1.20 -17.31
C VAL A 122 -21.48 0.20 -17.66
N GLU A 123 -20.68 1.04 -18.32
CA GLU A 123 -21.07 2.39 -18.74
C GLU A 123 -22.28 2.39 -19.69
N GLN A 124 -22.40 1.36 -20.54
CA GLN A 124 -23.53 1.19 -21.47
C GLN A 124 -24.87 0.90 -20.77
N LEU A 125 -24.87 0.46 -19.51
CA LEU A 125 -26.09 0.00 -18.83
C LEU A 125 -26.82 1.12 -18.09
N SER A 126 -26.09 1.97 -17.35
CA SER A 126 -26.58 3.21 -16.72
C SER A 126 -25.46 3.86 -15.89
N SER A 127 -25.67 5.08 -15.41
CA SER A 127 -24.78 5.72 -14.41
C SER A 127 -24.92 5.17 -12.98
N LYS A 128 -25.86 4.25 -12.71
CA LYS A 128 -26.16 3.74 -11.35
C LYS A 128 -26.11 2.21 -11.31
N VAL A 129 -24.96 1.65 -11.66
CA VAL A 129 -24.76 0.19 -11.65
C VAL A 129 -24.46 -0.31 -10.23
N ASP A 130 -25.15 -1.39 -9.83
CA ASP A 130 -24.92 -2.09 -8.56
C ASP A 130 -23.68 -3.00 -8.66
N MET A 131 -22.97 -3.17 -7.55
CA MET A 131 -21.79 -4.01 -7.43
C MET A 131 -22.01 -5.47 -7.92
N LYS A 132 -23.23 -6.00 -7.78
CA LYS A 132 -23.60 -7.33 -8.32
C LYS A 132 -23.49 -7.40 -9.84
N VAL A 133 -23.85 -6.33 -10.54
CA VAL A 133 -23.78 -6.29 -12.01
C VAL A 133 -22.32 -6.24 -12.43
N VAL A 134 -21.50 -5.41 -11.76
CA VAL A 134 -20.05 -5.33 -12.01
C VAL A 134 -19.39 -6.69 -11.79
N ARG A 135 -19.67 -7.37 -10.67
CA ARG A 135 -19.17 -8.73 -10.40
C ARG A 135 -19.52 -9.70 -11.53
N LYS A 136 -20.78 -9.71 -12.01
CA LYS A 136 -21.19 -10.58 -13.13
C LYS A 136 -20.42 -10.30 -14.41
N ARG A 137 -20.03 -9.05 -14.69
CA ARG A 137 -19.21 -8.70 -15.86
C ARG A 137 -17.79 -9.23 -15.74
N PHE A 138 -17.18 -9.12 -14.56
CA PHE A 138 -15.89 -9.74 -14.29
C PHE A 138 -15.93 -11.27 -14.39
N GLN A 139 -16.96 -11.92 -13.84
CA GLN A 139 -17.15 -13.37 -13.97
C GLN A 139 -17.24 -13.79 -15.44
N LYS A 140 -18.06 -13.09 -16.23
CA LYS A 140 -18.18 -13.34 -17.68
C LYS A 140 -16.82 -13.20 -18.39
N TYR A 141 -16.02 -12.19 -18.05
CA TYR A 141 -14.68 -12.03 -18.62
C TYR A 141 -13.79 -13.23 -18.28
N MET A 142 -13.77 -13.64 -17.00
CA MET A 142 -12.99 -14.79 -16.54
C MET A 142 -13.42 -16.10 -17.22
N ASP A 143 -14.72 -16.31 -17.42
CA ASP A 143 -15.24 -17.49 -18.12
C ASP A 143 -14.81 -17.54 -19.59
N ILE A 144 -14.85 -16.39 -20.28
CA ILE A 144 -14.37 -16.26 -21.66
C ILE A 144 -12.87 -16.54 -21.73
N TRP A 145 -12.08 -15.98 -20.81
CA TRP A 145 -10.64 -16.20 -20.76
C TRP A 145 -10.29 -17.68 -20.52
N LYS A 146 -10.93 -18.32 -19.53
CA LYS A 146 -10.73 -19.74 -19.21
C LYS A 146 -11.11 -20.62 -20.41
N LYS A 147 -12.22 -20.31 -21.09
CA LYS A 147 -12.63 -21.03 -22.29
C LYS A 147 -11.60 -20.91 -23.41
N LYS A 148 -11.09 -19.70 -23.67
CA LYS A 148 -10.05 -19.48 -24.68
C LYS A 148 -8.78 -20.29 -24.36
N LYS A 149 -8.33 -20.29 -23.11
CA LYS A 149 -7.16 -21.08 -22.68
C LYS A 149 -7.38 -22.57 -22.82
N LYS A 150 -8.60 -23.04 -22.56
CA LYS A 150 -8.99 -24.43 -22.82
C LYS A 150 -8.92 -24.79 -24.30
N ASP A 151 -9.43 -23.93 -25.17
CA ASP A 151 -9.40 -24.13 -26.62
C ASP A 151 -7.95 -24.11 -27.16
N GLU A 152 -7.03 -23.43 -26.47
CA GLU A 152 -5.57 -23.40 -26.76
C GLU A 152 -4.77 -24.56 -26.10
N ASN A 153 -5.43 -25.53 -25.46
CA ASN A 153 -4.79 -26.61 -24.67
C ASN A 153 -3.89 -26.11 -23.51
N ARG A 154 -4.20 -24.94 -22.94
CA ARG A 154 -3.49 -24.32 -21.80
C ARG A 154 -4.35 -24.27 -20.54
N ASN A 155 -5.04 -25.38 -20.24
CA ASN A 155 -6.03 -25.47 -19.16
C ASN A 155 -5.49 -25.16 -17.76
N GLU A 156 -4.19 -25.36 -17.55
CA GLU A 156 -3.53 -25.18 -16.25
C GLU A 156 -2.94 -23.77 -16.07
N GLU A 157 -3.01 -22.91 -17.10
CA GLU A 157 -2.51 -21.55 -17.01
C GLU A 157 -3.40 -20.75 -16.04
N LEU A 158 -2.79 -20.24 -14.97
CA LEU A 158 -3.45 -19.33 -14.04
C LEU A 158 -3.65 -17.97 -14.72
N PHE A 159 -4.77 -17.29 -14.39
CA PHE A 159 -4.96 -15.93 -14.86
C PHE A 159 -3.83 -15.04 -14.30
N PRO A 160 -3.06 -14.34 -15.14
CA PRO A 160 -1.81 -13.70 -14.71
C PRO A 160 -2.04 -12.42 -13.90
N GLY A 161 -3.28 -11.92 -13.82
CA GLY A 161 -3.64 -10.73 -13.05
C GLY A 161 -4.35 -11.05 -11.73
N LEU A 162 -4.38 -10.07 -10.85
CA LEU A 162 -5.25 -10.05 -9.67
C LEU A 162 -5.94 -8.69 -9.61
N VAL A 163 -7.26 -8.71 -9.70
CA VAL A 163 -8.10 -7.51 -9.60
C VAL A 163 -8.95 -7.61 -8.34
N LEU A 164 -8.84 -6.58 -7.49
CA LEU A 164 -9.75 -6.36 -6.37
C LEU A 164 -10.68 -5.22 -6.72
N VAL A 165 -11.96 -5.37 -6.44
CA VAL A 165 -12.99 -4.36 -6.74
C VAL A 165 -13.66 -3.92 -5.44
N TYR A 166 -13.77 -2.62 -5.26
CA TYR A 166 -14.23 -1.96 -4.05
C TYR A 166 -15.48 -1.14 -4.36
N GLY A 167 -16.54 -1.35 -3.56
CA GLY A 167 -17.77 -0.59 -3.67
C GLY A 167 -18.56 -0.60 -2.37
N TYR A 168 -19.76 -0.03 -2.41
CA TYR A 168 -20.72 -0.13 -1.32
C TYR A 168 -22.03 -0.72 -1.80
N ARG A 169 -22.60 -1.62 -0.99
CA ARG A 169 -23.90 -2.22 -1.23
C ARG A 169 -24.73 -2.20 0.05
N LYS A 170 -25.93 -1.61 -0.02
CA LYS A 170 -26.83 -1.44 1.13
C LYS A 170 -26.14 -0.84 2.38
N GLY A 171 -25.15 0.04 2.17
CA GLY A 171 -24.42 0.67 3.26
C GLY A 171 -23.34 -0.21 3.90
N LYS A 172 -22.96 -1.35 3.32
CA LYS A 172 -21.77 -2.12 3.72
C LYS A 172 -20.70 -2.03 2.66
N ALA A 173 -19.43 -2.02 3.06
CA ALA A 173 -18.34 -2.11 2.10
C ALA A 173 -18.39 -3.49 1.46
N TYR A 174 -18.20 -3.53 0.15
CA TYR A 174 -18.22 -4.74 -0.65
C TYR A 174 -16.89 -4.83 -1.40
N ILE A 175 -16.07 -5.80 -1.04
CA ILE A 175 -14.75 -6.03 -1.63
C ILE A 175 -14.80 -7.36 -2.38
N TYR A 176 -14.47 -7.37 -3.66
CA TYR A 176 -14.58 -8.53 -4.53
C TYR A 176 -13.21 -8.87 -5.14
N SER A 177 -12.77 -10.11 -4.96
CA SER A 177 -11.62 -10.67 -5.65
C SER A 177 -12.07 -11.36 -6.93
N VAL A 178 -11.63 -10.84 -8.07
CA VAL A 178 -11.99 -11.41 -9.38
C VAL A 178 -11.38 -12.80 -9.56
N ALA A 179 -10.13 -12.99 -9.13
CA ALA A 179 -9.40 -14.24 -9.32
C ALA A 179 -10.01 -15.40 -8.52
N ALA A 180 -10.42 -15.13 -7.28
CA ALA A 180 -11.05 -16.13 -6.40
C ALA A 180 -12.56 -16.28 -6.64
N ASP A 181 -13.18 -15.34 -7.37
CA ASP A 181 -14.64 -15.15 -7.41
C ASP A 181 -15.29 -15.10 -6.01
N GLU A 182 -14.57 -14.50 -5.06
CA GLU A 182 -14.99 -14.38 -3.68
C GLU A 182 -15.21 -12.91 -3.33
N TYR A 183 -16.18 -12.66 -2.46
CA TYR A 183 -16.47 -11.31 -1.98
C TYR A 183 -16.60 -11.29 -0.47
N LEU A 184 -16.31 -10.12 0.08
CA LEU A 184 -16.46 -9.81 1.48
C LEU A 184 -17.39 -8.59 1.63
N GLU A 185 -18.38 -8.73 2.51
CA GLU A 185 -19.14 -7.60 3.03
C GLU A 185 -18.63 -7.31 4.44
N SER A 186 -18.05 -6.12 4.66
CA SER A 186 -17.53 -5.73 5.98
C SER A 186 -17.87 -4.29 6.34
N ASP A 187 -17.98 -4.03 7.63
CA ASP A 187 -18.13 -2.69 8.20
C ASP A 187 -16.79 -2.10 8.67
N THR A 188 -15.78 -2.94 8.88
CA THR A 188 -14.43 -2.57 9.31
C THR A 188 -13.37 -3.54 8.76
N GLY A 189 -12.11 -3.15 8.75
CA GLY A 189 -10.99 -4.07 8.51
C GLY A 189 -9.97 -3.53 7.54
N VAL A 190 -8.87 -4.29 7.43
CA VAL A 190 -7.71 -4.00 6.58
C VAL A 190 -7.60 -5.10 5.53
N PHE A 191 -7.50 -4.70 4.27
CA PHE A 191 -7.55 -5.56 3.09
C PHE A 191 -6.52 -5.08 2.07
N GLY A 192 -6.16 -5.89 1.08
CA GLY A 192 -5.25 -5.45 0.04
C GLY A 192 -4.37 -6.56 -0.47
N SER A 193 -3.77 -6.41 -1.65
CA SER A 193 -3.04 -7.45 -2.34
C SER A 193 -1.59 -7.07 -2.62
N GLY A 194 -0.80 -8.07 -3.00
CA GLY A 194 0.58 -7.89 -3.40
C GLY A 194 1.59 -8.37 -2.36
N THR A 195 2.86 -8.39 -2.74
CA THR A 195 3.96 -8.91 -1.91
C THR A 195 4.24 -8.03 -0.69
N GLY A 196 4.08 -6.71 -0.81
CA GLY A 196 4.27 -5.79 0.31
C GLY A 196 3.02 -5.58 1.19
N TYR A 197 1.88 -6.18 0.84
CA TYR A 197 0.63 -6.04 1.62
C TYR A 197 0.79 -6.41 3.09
N LYS A 198 1.47 -7.53 3.40
CA LYS A 198 1.63 -7.98 4.80
C LYS A 198 2.35 -6.92 5.65
N LYS A 199 3.39 -6.31 5.11
CA LYS A 199 4.16 -5.24 5.79
C LYS A 199 3.35 -3.96 5.96
N ALA A 200 2.60 -3.56 4.93
CA ALA A 200 1.69 -2.43 5.02
C ALA A 200 0.58 -2.67 6.06
N LYS A 201 0.00 -3.87 6.08
CA LYS A 201 -1.04 -4.27 7.03
C LYS A 201 -0.56 -4.21 8.48
N GLU A 202 0.61 -4.77 8.78
CA GLU A 202 1.22 -4.73 10.12
C GLU A 202 1.31 -3.28 10.64
N TYR A 203 1.76 -2.34 9.81
CA TYR A 203 1.81 -0.92 10.17
C TYR A 203 0.41 -0.34 10.46
N ILE A 204 -0.56 -0.58 9.58
CA ILE A 204 -1.93 -0.05 9.74
C ILE A 204 -2.60 -0.61 10.99
N GLU A 205 -2.50 -1.92 11.22
CA GLU A 205 -3.12 -2.57 12.38
C GLU A 205 -2.55 -2.04 13.69
N GLU A 206 -1.25 -1.76 13.75
CA GLU A 206 -0.67 -1.09 14.90
C GLU A 206 -1.19 0.33 15.10
N LYS A 207 -1.28 1.13 14.03
CA LYS A 207 -1.84 2.48 14.13
C LYS A 207 -3.28 2.45 14.61
N LEU A 208 -4.10 1.53 14.10
CA LEU A 208 -5.47 1.35 14.54
C LEU A 208 -5.56 0.93 16.01
N LYS A 209 -4.68 0.02 16.46
CA LYS A 209 -4.65 -0.46 17.85
C LYS A 209 -4.25 0.64 18.84
N ASN A 210 -3.31 1.50 18.46
CA ASN A 210 -2.75 2.53 19.33
C ASN A 210 -3.46 3.89 19.22
N HIS A 211 -4.43 4.02 18.31
CA HIS A 211 -5.15 5.27 18.12
C HIS A 211 -6.27 5.44 19.15
N ASN A 212 -6.27 6.59 19.82
CA ASN A 212 -7.31 6.95 20.77
C ASN A 212 -8.52 7.55 20.03
N GLY A 213 -9.62 6.80 19.98
CA GLY A 213 -10.89 7.26 19.42
C GLY A 213 -11.12 6.81 17.97
N GLU A 214 -12.04 7.49 17.28
CA GLU A 214 -12.40 7.16 15.89
C GLU A 214 -11.44 7.84 14.90
N PRO A 215 -10.71 7.09 14.06
CA PRO A 215 -9.82 7.68 13.07
C PRO A 215 -10.54 8.62 12.11
N THR A 216 -9.94 9.78 11.86
CA THR A 216 -10.42 10.74 10.89
C THR A 216 -10.08 10.33 9.46
N THR A 217 -10.60 11.08 8.49
CA THR A 217 -10.27 10.87 7.07
C THR A 217 -8.79 11.12 6.80
N ASN A 218 -8.20 12.11 7.47
CA ASN A 218 -6.79 12.45 7.29
C ASN A 218 -5.89 11.40 7.95
N ASP A 219 -6.30 10.84 9.09
CA ASP A 219 -5.57 9.74 9.73
C ASP A 219 -5.44 8.54 8.79
N TYR A 220 -6.53 8.10 8.16
CA TYR A 220 -6.46 7.01 7.17
C TYR A 220 -5.55 7.33 5.99
N ILE A 221 -5.59 8.56 5.48
CA ILE A 221 -4.75 8.99 4.35
C ILE A 221 -3.27 8.95 4.74
N GLU A 222 -2.91 9.54 5.89
CA GLU A 222 -1.55 9.54 6.42
C GLU A 222 -1.07 8.10 6.64
N TRP A 223 -1.84 7.29 7.37
CA TRP A 223 -1.42 5.94 7.70
C TRP A 223 -1.26 5.06 6.47
N LEU A 224 -2.14 5.18 5.47
CA LEU A 224 -2.02 4.44 4.23
C LEU A 224 -0.80 4.83 3.41
N ASN A 225 -0.51 6.14 3.30
CA ASN A 225 0.71 6.62 2.64
C ASN A 225 1.95 6.03 3.30
N THR A 226 2.04 6.17 4.63
CA THR A 226 3.18 5.66 5.38
C THR A 226 3.27 4.12 5.33
N ALA A 227 2.14 3.41 5.32
CA ALA A 227 2.13 1.95 5.20
C ALA A 227 2.74 1.46 3.88
N VAL A 228 2.44 2.14 2.76
CA VAL A 228 3.03 1.82 1.46
C VAL A 228 4.54 2.10 1.46
N ALA A 229 4.97 3.21 2.06
CA ALA A 229 6.39 3.52 2.20
C ALA A 229 7.15 2.49 3.07
N VAL A 230 6.55 2.06 4.18
CA VAL A 230 7.08 0.99 5.05
C VAL A 230 7.18 -0.34 4.29
N ALA A 231 6.19 -0.67 3.46
CA ALA A 231 6.27 -1.85 2.60
C ALA A 231 7.41 -1.72 1.58
N ALA A 232 7.57 -0.56 0.94
CA ALA A 232 8.62 -0.30 -0.03
C ALA A 232 10.04 -0.34 0.54
N LEU A 233 10.22 -0.20 1.86
CA LEU A 233 11.53 -0.41 2.50
C LEU A 233 11.97 -1.87 2.50
N ARG A 234 11.04 -2.82 2.50
CA ARG A 234 11.31 -4.25 2.73
C ARG A 234 10.89 -5.15 1.58
N ASP A 235 9.99 -4.67 0.71
CA ASP A 235 9.50 -5.40 -0.45
C ASP A 235 10.17 -4.88 -1.73
N PRO A 236 11.03 -5.68 -2.40
CA PRO A 236 11.76 -5.26 -3.60
C PRO A 236 10.90 -4.84 -4.78
N LEU A 237 9.63 -5.22 -4.78
CA LEU A 237 8.68 -5.01 -5.87
C LEU A 237 7.72 -3.84 -5.57
N SER A 238 7.88 -3.19 -4.42
CA SER A 238 7.12 -2.01 -4.03
C SER A 238 7.96 -0.74 -4.13
N GLY A 239 7.31 0.40 -4.40
CA GLY A 239 7.96 1.71 -4.40
C GLY A 239 7.28 2.73 -5.31
N GLY A 240 7.98 3.81 -5.63
CA GLY A 240 7.45 4.86 -6.50
C GLY A 240 6.49 5.82 -5.82
N TYR A 241 5.62 6.44 -6.59
CA TYR A 241 4.58 7.35 -6.10
C TYR A 241 3.40 6.57 -5.51
N VAL A 242 2.91 7.03 -4.35
CA VAL A 242 1.74 6.41 -3.73
C VAL A 242 0.47 6.96 -4.36
N ASN A 243 -0.37 6.10 -4.89
CA ASN A 243 -1.70 6.46 -5.38
C ASN A 243 -2.74 6.18 -4.29
N LEU A 244 -3.57 7.16 -3.98
CA LEU A 244 -4.63 7.07 -2.97
C LEU A 244 -6.00 7.12 -3.63
N ALA A 245 -6.96 6.40 -3.07
CA ALA A 245 -8.35 6.52 -3.44
C ALA A 245 -9.31 6.38 -2.27
N ILE A 246 -10.48 7.01 -2.37
CA ILE A 246 -11.55 6.87 -1.37
C ILE A 246 -12.87 6.50 -2.04
N VAL A 247 -13.42 5.35 -1.69
CA VAL A 247 -14.78 4.94 -2.02
C VAL A 247 -15.69 5.34 -0.86
N TRP A 248 -16.53 6.35 -1.05
CA TRP A 248 -17.37 6.86 0.04
C TRP A 248 -18.60 5.99 0.30
N LYS A 249 -18.92 5.76 1.58
CA LYS A 249 -20.13 5.03 2.02
C LYS A 249 -21.43 5.75 1.61
N SER A 250 -21.43 7.09 1.57
CA SER A 250 -22.63 7.91 1.32
C SER A 250 -22.50 8.81 0.10
N LYS A 251 -23.47 8.66 -0.81
CA LYS A 251 -23.61 9.52 -2.01
C LYS A 251 -23.79 11.00 -1.68
N LYS A 252 -24.36 11.35 -0.51
CA LYS A 252 -24.56 12.75 -0.08
C LYS A 252 -23.23 13.43 0.26
N LYS A 253 -22.28 12.70 0.87
CA LYS A 253 -20.95 13.24 1.19
C LYS A 253 -20.13 13.51 -0.07
N MET A 254 -20.22 12.66 -1.08
CA MET A 254 -19.58 12.89 -2.38
C MET A 254 -20.06 14.19 -3.03
N LYS A 255 -21.38 14.39 -3.11
CA LYS A 255 -21.96 15.62 -3.69
C LYS A 255 -21.58 16.89 -2.93
N LYS A 256 -21.54 16.85 -1.58
CA LYS A 256 -21.15 18.01 -0.76
C LYS A 256 -19.69 18.43 -0.96
N MET A 257 -18.79 17.49 -1.22
CA MET A 257 -17.40 17.82 -1.48
C MET A 257 -17.14 18.32 -2.92
N LYS A 258 -18.17 18.42 -3.78
CA LYS A 258 -18.04 18.68 -5.23
C LYS A 258 -17.05 17.72 -5.94
N LYS A 259 -16.72 16.58 -5.32
CA LYS A 259 -15.83 15.57 -5.89
C LYS A 259 -16.69 14.55 -6.62
N ARG A 260 -16.53 14.45 -7.95
CA ARG A 260 -17.10 13.38 -8.76
C ARG A 260 -16.42 12.08 -8.38
N GLY A 261 -17.21 11.06 -8.08
CA GLY A 261 -16.69 9.70 -7.94
C GLY A 261 -15.71 9.48 -6.80
N GLY A 262 -15.21 8.25 -6.65
CA GLY A 262 -14.09 8.00 -5.76
C GLY A 262 -12.92 8.90 -6.15
N HIS A 263 -12.32 9.55 -5.17
CA HIS A 263 -11.28 10.54 -5.41
C HIS A 263 -9.94 9.83 -5.50
N ILE A 264 -9.37 9.72 -6.70
CA ILE A 264 -7.99 9.28 -6.88
C ILE A 264 -7.09 10.50 -6.73
N THR A 265 -6.04 10.37 -5.93
CA THR A 265 -5.04 11.40 -5.73
C THR A 265 -3.69 10.74 -5.77
N ARG A 266 -2.83 11.25 -6.64
CA ARG A 266 -1.42 10.94 -6.59
C ARG A 266 -0.83 11.62 -5.36
N GLY A 267 -0.27 10.83 -4.47
CA GLY A 267 0.45 11.28 -3.29
C GLY A 267 1.94 11.43 -3.55
N ASP A 268 2.69 11.49 -2.47
CA ASP A 268 4.13 11.66 -2.48
C ASP A 268 4.85 10.38 -2.95
N HIS A 269 6.08 10.55 -3.42
CA HIS A 269 7.00 9.43 -3.63
C HIS A 269 7.31 8.75 -2.29
N VAL A 270 7.49 7.43 -2.26
CA VAL A 270 7.83 6.71 -1.01
C VAL A 270 9.04 7.33 -0.30
N LEU A 271 10.05 7.77 -1.03
CA LEU A 271 11.22 8.45 -0.46
C LEU A 271 10.87 9.74 0.29
N GLN A 272 9.95 10.55 -0.26
CA GLN A 272 9.46 11.77 0.40
C GLN A 272 8.70 11.45 1.68
N ILE A 273 7.90 10.38 1.66
CA ILE A 273 7.17 9.90 2.85
C ILE A 273 8.14 9.44 3.92
N LEU A 274 9.18 8.69 3.55
CA LEU A 274 10.21 8.21 4.48
C LEU A 274 11.01 9.36 5.10
N GLY A 275 11.30 10.42 4.34
CA GLY A 275 11.98 11.61 4.87
C GLY A 275 11.10 12.41 5.83
N ARG A 276 9.83 12.66 5.43
CA ARG A 276 8.85 13.39 6.25
C ARG A 276 8.51 12.67 7.55
N ASP A 277 8.31 11.35 7.49
CA ASP A 277 7.84 10.56 8.62
C ASP A 277 8.99 9.84 9.36
N PHE A 278 10.25 10.23 9.11
CA PHE A 278 11.45 9.51 9.56
C PHE A 278 11.42 9.13 11.05
N ASP A 279 11.19 10.10 11.94
CA ASP A 279 11.17 9.89 13.39
C ASP A 279 10.09 8.88 13.82
N LYS A 280 8.95 8.85 13.12
CA LYS A 280 7.86 7.90 13.37
C LYS A 280 8.20 6.49 12.87
N LEU A 281 9.24 6.36 12.05
CA LEU A 281 9.65 5.16 11.32
C LEU A 281 11.00 4.60 11.76
N GLU A 282 11.62 5.14 12.80
CA GLU A 282 12.96 4.76 13.27
C GLU A 282 13.15 3.24 13.40
N ARG A 283 12.22 2.55 14.06
CA ARG A 283 12.25 1.07 14.20
C ARG A 283 12.19 0.30 12.87
N TYR A 284 11.68 0.91 11.80
CA TYR A 284 11.65 0.30 10.48
C TYR A 284 12.97 0.51 9.74
N MET A 285 13.67 1.60 10.06
CA MET A 285 14.97 1.99 9.51
C MET A 285 16.16 1.36 10.25
N GLU A 286 15.96 0.84 11.46
CA GLU A 286 17.03 0.27 12.30
C GLU A 286 17.83 -0.87 11.64
N LYS A 287 17.30 -1.49 10.58
CA LYS A 287 17.92 -2.59 9.81
C LYS A 287 18.33 -2.17 8.40
N VAL A 288 18.27 -0.87 8.09
CA VAL A 288 18.40 -0.37 6.72
C VAL A 288 19.69 0.43 6.58
N PHE A 289 20.39 0.21 5.48
CA PHE A 289 21.29 1.20 4.88
C PHE A 289 20.70 1.72 3.58
N MET A 290 21.03 2.97 3.26
CA MET A 290 20.78 3.53 1.94
C MET A 290 22.06 3.52 1.12
N VAL A 291 21.90 3.20 -0.16
CA VAL A 291 22.97 3.30 -1.15
C VAL A 291 22.52 4.25 -2.24
N VAL A 292 23.34 5.25 -2.52
CA VAL A 292 23.08 6.24 -3.56
C VAL A 292 24.21 6.20 -4.57
N THR A 293 23.87 6.03 -5.84
CA THR A 293 24.86 6.05 -6.92
C THR A 293 24.59 7.27 -7.81
N TYR A 294 25.63 8.06 -8.07
CA TYR A 294 25.60 9.26 -8.88
C TYR A 294 26.31 9.02 -10.22
N GLY A 295 25.80 9.58 -11.31
CA GLY A 295 26.42 9.51 -12.65
C GLY A 295 26.27 8.15 -13.36
N MET A 296 25.76 7.12 -12.68
CA MET A 296 25.53 5.81 -13.28
C MET A 296 24.17 5.74 -13.97
N SER A 297 24.15 5.38 -15.25
CA SER A 297 22.89 5.13 -15.97
C SER A 297 22.10 3.98 -15.36
N TYR A 298 20.78 4.15 -15.22
CA TYR A 298 19.91 3.07 -14.78
C TYR A 298 19.72 2.06 -15.91
N SER A 299 20.26 0.84 -15.74
CA SER A 299 20.12 -0.25 -16.69
C SER A 299 20.00 -1.58 -15.98
N LEU A 300 19.42 -2.58 -16.65
CA LEU A 300 19.35 -3.94 -16.10
C LEU A 300 20.74 -4.49 -15.76
N PHE A 301 21.73 -4.25 -16.61
CA PHE A 301 23.09 -4.70 -16.39
C PHE A 301 23.66 -4.13 -15.07
N ASN A 302 23.54 -2.82 -14.87
CA ASN A 302 24.03 -2.15 -13.66
C ASN A 302 23.31 -2.63 -12.40
N GLU A 303 21.99 -2.86 -12.48
CA GLU A 303 21.23 -3.41 -11.36
C GLU A 303 21.64 -4.84 -10.99
N LEU A 304 21.95 -5.68 -11.98
CA LEU A 304 22.43 -7.04 -11.75
C LEU A 304 23.83 -7.05 -11.13
N GLN A 305 24.73 -6.17 -11.60
CA GLN A 305 26.06 -6.02 -11.02
C GLN A 305 25.98 -5.56 -9.56
N PHE A 306 25.16 -4.54 -9.28
CA PHE A 306 24.94 -4.05 -7.92
C PHE A 306 24.44 -5.16 -6.97
N LYS A 307 23.40 -5.89 -7.39
CA LYS A 307 22.81 -6.96 -6.58
C LYS A 307 23.74 -8.15 -6.37
N LYS A 308 24.73 -8.34 -7.24
CA LYS A 308 25.77 -9.36 -7.07
C LYS A 308 26.84 -8.89 -6.08
N ALA A 309 27.26 -7.63 -6.19
CA ALA A 309 28.29 -7.05 -5.33
C ALA A 309 27.87 -6.95 -3.86
N ILE A 310 26.59 -6.75 -3.54
CA ILE A 310 26.15 -6.56 -2.15
C ILE A 310 26.24 -7.86 -1.32
N PRO A 311 25.58 -8.98 -1.67
CA PRO A 311 25.64 -10.21 -0.88
C PRO A 311 27.06 -10.80 -0.79
N ASP A 312 27.87 -10.64 -1.85
CA ASP A 312 29.25 -11.11 -1.87
C ASP A 312 30.15 -10.36 -0.85
N ASN A 313 29.72 -9.16 -0.41
CA ASN A 313 30.50 -8.28 0.46
C ASN A 313 29.78 -7.90 1.78
N MET A 314 28.55 -8.33 2.02
CA MET A 314 27.77 -7.98 3.20
C MET A 314 27.03 -9.20 3.76
N GLU A 315 27.55 -9.76 4.85
CA GLU A 315 26.89 -10.84 5.58
C GLU A 315 25.61 -10.34 6.27
N GLY A 316 24.56 -11.18 6.28
CA GLY A 316 23.29 -10.87 6.96
C GLY A 316 22.36 -9.90 6.20
N VAL A 317 22.56 -9.72 4.89
CA VAL A 317 21.65 -8.97 4.02
C VAL A 317 20.44 -9.82 3.64
N GLU A 318 19.25 -9.35 4.02
CA GLU A 318 17.95 -9.93 3.62
C GLU A 318 17.63 -9.58 2.17
N THR A 319 17.79 -8.30 1.82
CA THR A 319 17.47 -7.80 0.48
C THR A 319 18.20 -6.50 0.14
N ALA A 320 18.48 -6.29 -1.15
CA ALA A 320 18.97 -5.04 -1.70
C ALA A 320 18.15 -4.67 -2.94
N HIS A 321 17.51 -3.50 -2.92
CA HIS A 321 16.58 -3.14 -3.98
C HIS A 321 16.42 -1.63 -4.20
N LEU A 322 15.94 -1.32 -5.39
CA LEU A 322 15.75 0.02 -5.89
C LEU A 322 14.54 0.70 -5.27
N LEU A 323 14.74 1.91 -4.78
CA LEU A 323 13.68 2.73 -4.17
C LEU A 323 13.33 3.95 -5.03
N ALA A 324 14.31 4.55 -5.71
CA ALA A 324 14.10 5.68 -6.62
C ALA A 324 15.19 5.75 -7.70
N VAL A 325 14.84 6.34 -8.85
CA VAL A 325 15.79 6.84 -9.86
C VAL A 325 15.40 8.29 -10.15
N GLY A 326 16.34 9.19 -9.97
CA GLY A 326 16.20 10.64 -10.14
C GLY A 326 17.28 11.22 -11.05
N GLU A 327 17.24 12.53 -11.22
CA GLU A 327 18.16 13.29 -12.06
C GLU A 327 18.73 14.48 -11.27
N CYS A 328 20.03 14.77 -11.44
CA CYS A 328 20.71 15.89 -10.77
C CYS A 328 20.14 17.25 -11.18
N SER A 329 19.90 17.47 -12.48
CA SER A 329 19.32 18.70 -13.02
C SER A 329 18.85 18.52 -14.46
N ALA A 330 17.97 19.42 -14.93
CA ALA A 330 17.54 19.46 -16.33
C ALA A 330 18.69 19.84 -17.30
N GLU A 331 19.73 20.51 -16.81
CA GLU A 331 20.86 21.00 -17.61
C GLU A 331 22.05 20.00 -17.62
N ASN A 332 22.22 19.24 -16.54
CA ASN A 332 23.18 18.13 -16.40
C ASN A 332 22.45 16.90 -15.82
N PRO A 333 21.95 15.99 -16.67
CA PRO A 333 21.10 14.88 -16.27
C PRO A 333 21.93 13.70 -15.75
N ASP A 334 22.80 13.94 -14.77
CA ASP A 334 23.44 12.84 -14.07
C ASP A 334 22.37 12.07 -13.31
N THR A 335 22.34 10.75 -13.52
CA THR A 335 21.34 9.88 -12.89
C THR A 335 21.72 9.66 -11.43
N ILE A 336 20.73 9.79 -10.54
CA ILE A 336 20.86 9.45 -9.12
C ILE A 336 20.01 8.22 -8.84
N ILE A 337 20.67 7.13 -8.47
CA ILE A 337 20.01 5.87 -8.16
C ILE A 337 20.01 5.64 -6.66
N THR A 338 18.82 5.64 -6.05
CA THR A 338 18.66 5.38 -4.61
C THR A 338 18.17 3.95 -4.37
N ARG A 339 18.91 3.22 -3.55
CA ARG A 339 18.63 1.83 -3.15
C ARG A 339 18.58 1.71 -1.64
N VAL A 340 17.90 0.69 -1.17
CA VAL A 340 17.90 0.26 0.21
C VAL A 340 18.55 -1.12 0.32
N VAL A 341 19.36 -1.31 1.35
CA VAL A 341 19.92 -2.59 1.76
C VAL A 341 19.34 -2.89 3.13
N VAL A 342 18.61 -3.99 3.23
CA VAL A 342 17.92 -4.44 4.44
C VAL A 342 18.67 -5.63 5.00
N PHE A 343 18.99 -5.58 6.28
CA PHE A 343 19.65 -6.64 7.02
C PHE A 343 18.64 -7.48 7.80
N ASP A 344 18.98 -8.73 8.08
CA ASP A 344 18.15 -9.67 8.84
C ASP A 344 17.85 -9.14 10.26
N SER A 345 18.81 -8.44 10.87
CA SER A 345 18.70 -7.83 12.18
C SER A 345 19.44 -6.48 12.28
N ALA A 346 19.10 -5.69 13.30
CA ALA A 346 19.84 -4.47 13.63
C ALA A 346 21.29 -4.78 14.01
N ASP A 347 21.53 -5.92 14.66
CA ASP A 347 22.86 -6.40 15.03
C ASP A 347 23.68 -6.79 13.80
N ALA A 348 23.08 -7.46 12.80
CA ALA A 348 23.75 -7.81 11.55
C ALA A 348 24.18 -6.55 10.79
N ARG A 349 23.31 -5.54 10.70
CA ARG A 349 23.67 -4.22 10.17
C ARG A 349 24.83 -3.61 10.96
N SER A 350 24.71 -3.60 12.29
CA SER A 350 25.69 -3.02 13.21
C SER A 350 26.97 -3.83 13.33
N SER A 351 27.07 -5.00 12.71
CA SER A 351 28.28 -5.84 12.64
C SER A 351 28.86 -5.90 11.24
N SER A 352 28.22 -5.27 10.26
CA SER A 352 28.70 -5.22 8.89
C SER A 352 30.05 -4.51 8.82
N GLN A 353 30.93 -4.89 7.88
CA GLN A 353 32.23 -4.24 7.70
C GLN A 353 32.14 -2.74 7.36
N PHE A 354 30.95 -2.28 6.99
CA PHE A 354 30.59 -0.90 6.76
C PHE A 354 30.13 -0.27 8.09
N GLN A 355 31.04 -0.23 9.07
CA GLN A 355 30.78 0.38 10.37
C GLN A 355 30.78 1.92 10.24
N PRO A 356 29.75 2.61 10.73
CA PRO A 356 29.73 4.08 10.70
C PRO A 356 30.77 4.63 11.67
N GLY A 357 31.85 5.17 11.12
CA GLY A 357 32.85 5.97 11.82
C GLY A 357 33.06 7.34 11.17
N ASP A 358 32.79 7.43 9.86
CA ASP A 358 32.63 8.65 9.08
C ASP A 358 31.30 8.50 8.32
N GLU A 359 30.45 9.53 8.31
CA GLU A 359 29.01 9.45 8.03
C GLU A 359 28.59 8.84 6.67
N VAL A 360 29.53 8.63 5.74
CA VAL A 360 29.30 8.10 4.40
C VAL A 360 30.53 7.32 3.94
N LEU A 361 30.34 6.12 3.41
CA LEU A 361 31.39 5.41 2.67
C LEU A 361 31.23 5.72 1.18
N VAL A 362 32.20 6.45 0.63
CA VAL A 362 32.23 6.86 -0.78
C VAL A 362 33.13 5.92 -1.56
N PHE A 363 32.57 5.24 -2.56
CA PHE A 363 33.32 4.51 -3.57
C PHE A 363 33.25 5.32 -4.86
N SER A 364 34.39 5.79 -5.33
CA SER A 364 34.52 6.51 -6.59
C SER A 364 35.31 5.65 -7.55
N ASP A 365 34.72 5.37 -8.71
CA ASP A 365 35.41 4.86 -9.89
C ASP A 365 35.44 5.99 -10.92
N ASP A 366 36.25 5.88 -11.98
CA ASP A 366 36.38 6.90 -13.03
C ASP A 366 35.03 7.26 -13.71
N ASN A 367 33.98 6.47 -13.47
CA ASN A 367 32.68 6.57 -14.13
C ASN A 367 31.49 6.89 -13.22
N TYR A 368 31.59 6.69 -11.90
CA TYR A 368 30.46 6.92 -10.98
C TYR A 368 30.92 7.00 -9.53
N ASP A 369 30.11 7.70 -8.72
CA ASP A 369 30.27 7.78 -7.27
C ASP A 369 29.16 7.00 -6.58
N CYS A 370 29.49 6.33 -5.48
CA CYS A 370 28.56 5.55 -4.67
C CYS A 370 28.71 5.90 -3.20
N GLU A 371 27.62 6.30 -2.56
CA GLU A 371 27.54 6.60 -1.14
C GLU A 371 26.73 5.51 -0.42
N LEU A 372 27.28 4.92 0.63
CA LEU A 372 26.58 4.04 1.56
C LEU A 372 26.50 4.70 2.93
N PHE A 373 25.29 4.79 3.49
CA PHE A 373 25.07 5.46 4.78
C PHE A 373 23.86 4.94 5.57
N MET A 374 23.85 5.24 6.88
CA MET A 374 22.68 5.09 7.73
C MET A 374 21.64 6.16 7.41
N PRO A 375 20.39 5.79 7.10
CA PRO A 375 19.38 6.78 6.76
C PRO A 375 19.18 7.76 7.91
N THR A 376 19.19 9.06 7.59
CA THR A 376 18.79 10.15 8.49
C THR A 376 17.70 10.98 7.79
N SER A 377 16.89 11.71 8.56
CA SER A 377 15.85 12.57 7.98
C SER A 377 16.42 13.55 6.96
N ASP A 378 17.52 14.25 7.30
CA ASP A 378 18.16 15.24 6.42
C ASP A 378 18.72 14.62 5.14
N ARG A 379 19.37 13.46 5.22
CA ARG A 379 19.91 12.77 4.04
C ARG A 379 18.80 12.33 3.10
N ILE A 380 17.73 11.75 3.63
CA ILE A 380 16.58 11.35 2.81
C ILE A 380 15.90 12.57 2.18
N ALA A 381 15.73 13.65 2.94
CA ALA A 381 15.16 14.90 2.44
C ALA A 381 15.99 15.46 1.27
N ASN A 382 17.32 15.44 1.38
CA ASN A 382 18.21 15.87 0.29
C ASN A 382 18.03 15.03 -0.97
N LEU A 383 17.87 13.70 -0.84
CA LEU A 383 17.64 12.83 -1.99
C LEU A 383 16.31 13.12 -2.70
N CYS A 384 15.31 13.65 -1.98
CA CYS A 384 14.03 13.99 -2.57
C CYS A 384 14.12 15.13 -3.59
N ASN A 385 15.16 15.96 -3.54
CA ASN A 385 15.37 17.07 -4.49
C ASN A 385 15.67 16.59 -5.91
N PHE A 386 16.09 15.33 -6.06
CA PHE A 386 16.43 14.72 -7.35
C PHE A 386 15.29 13.91 -7.96
N LEU A 387 14.16 13.79 -7.25
CA LEU A 387 13.00 13.12 -7.81
C LEU A 387 12.43 13.98 -8.96
N PRO A 388 11.97 13.34 -10.05
CA PRO A 388 11.38 14.07 -11.16
C PRO A 388 10.26 14.99 -10.68
N SER A 389 10.34 16.27 -11.04
CA SER A 389 9.29 17.23 -10.74
C SER A 389 7.98 16.78 -11.38
N VAL A 390 6.89 16.93 -10.63
CA VAL A 390 5.55 16.63 -11.12
C VAL A 390 5.08 17.84 -11.93
N GLU A 391 4.92 17.68 -13.25
CA GLU A 391 4.32 18.70 -14.11
C GLU A 391 2.80 18.85 -13.88
#